data_AF-A0A1L1SV24-F1
#
_entry.id   AF-A0A1L1SV24-F1
#
_cell.length_a   1.000
_cell.length_b   1.000
_cell.length_c   1.000
_cell.angle_alpha   90.00
_cell.angle_beta   90.00
_cell.angle_gamma   90.00
#
_symmetry.space_group_name_H-M   'P 1'
#
loop_
_entity.id
_entity.type
_entity.pdbx_description
1 polymer ?
#
loop_
_entity_poly.entity_id
_entity_poly.type
_entity_poly.pdbx_seq_one_letter_code
_entity_poly.pdbx_strand_id
1 'polypeptide(L)'
;RHGVDLEGACEASLACSTCHVYVSEAHLDLLPPPEEREDDMLDMAPLLQENSRLGCQIVLTPELEGVEFALPKITRNFYVDGHIPKPH
;
A
#
# COMPACT_ATOMS: atom_id res chain seq x y z
N ARG A 1 -13.18 5.38 1.79
CA ARG A 1 -14.02 6.05 2.83
C ARG A 1 -13.62 7.50 3.08
N HIS A 2 -12.47 7.99 2.60
CA HIS A 2 -11.99 9.36 2.87
C HIS A 2 -11.62 10.18 1.62
N GLY A 3 -11.97 9.70 0.42
CA GLY A 3 -11.67 10.41 -0.83
C GLY A 3 -10.19 10.45 -1.17
N VAL A 4 -9.39 9.56 -0.59
CA VAL A 4 -7.98 9.34 -0.94
C VAL A 4 -7.95 8.48 -2.19
N ASP A 5 -7.17 8.89 -3.19
CA ASP A 5 -6.99 8.16 -4.45
C ASP A 5 -6.02 6.98 -4.27
N LEU A 6 -6.37 6.09 -3.34
CA LEU A 6 -5.67 4.84 -3.08
C LEU A 6 -6.46 3.69 -3.69
N GLU A 7 -5.81 3.00 -4.61
CA GLU A 7 -6.38 1.84 -5.27
C GLU A 7 -6.24 0.57 -4.41
N GLY A 8 -7.02 -0.45 -4.77
CA GLY A 8 -6.84 -1.79 -4.21
C GLY A 8 -7.57 -2.80 -5.06
N ALA A 9 -7.01 -3.06 -6.24
CA ALA A 9 -7.60 -3.87 -7.30
C ALA A 9 -7.87 -5.33 -6.91
N CYS A 10 -7.12 -5.87 -5.93
CA CYS A 10 -7.27 -7.25 -5.47
C CYS A 10 -8.13 -7.40 -4.20
N GLU A 11 -8.82 -6.34 -3.75
CA GLU A 11 -9.69 -6.38 -2.56
C GLU A 11 -8.94 -6.90 -1.31
N ALA A 12 -7.72 -6.40 -1.08
CA ALA A 12 -6.84 -6.79 0.03
C ALA A 12 -6.41 -8.27 0.05
N SER A 13 -6.53 -8.99 -1.06
CA SER A 13 -6.15 -10.42 -1.16
C SER A 13 -4.65 -10.69 -1.30
N LEU A 14 -3.78 -9.70 -1.06
CA LEU A 14 -2.32 -9.80 -1.22
C LEU A 14 -1.91 -10.34 -2.61
N ALA A 15 -2.53 -9.81 -3.66
CA ALA A 15 -2.36 -10.27 -5.04
C ALA A 15 -2.07 -9.12 -6.04
N CYS A 16 -1.80 -7.91 -5.55
CA CYS A 16 -1.39 -6.76 -6.36
C CYS A 16 -0.62 -5.75 -5.50
N SER A 17 -0.03 -4.74 -6.15
CA SER A 17 0.67 -3.62 -5.48
C SER A 17 -0.03 -2.26 -5.66
N THR A 18 -1.32 -2.26 -6.03
CA THR A 18 -2.07 -1.00 -6.26
C THR A 18 -2.35 -0.20 -4.99
N CYS A 19 -2.26 -0.85 -3.82
CA CYS A 19 -2.38 -0.20 -2.50
C CYS A 19 -1.03 0.21 -1.90
N HIS A 20 0.02 0.28 -2.72
CA HIS A 20 1.36 0.69 -2.29
C HIS A 20 1.34 2.09 -1.67
N VAL A 21 1.94 2.21 -0.48
CA VAL A 21 2.11 3.47 0.26
C VAL A 21 3.53 3.53 0.83
N TYR A 22 3.98 4.75 1.12
CA TYR A 22 5.15 4.97 1.97
C TYR A 22 4.70 5.33 3.38
N VAL A 23 5.25 4.64 4.37
CA VAL A 23 4.99 4.91 5.79
C VAL A 23 5.97 5.96 6.29
N SER A 24 5.52 6.92 7.10
CA SER A 24 6.42 7.87 7.77
C SER A 24 7.51 7.14 8.56
N GLU A 25 8.77 7.56 8.43
CA GLU A 25 9.93 6.90 9.06
C GLU A 25 9.76 6.73 10.57
N ALA A 26 9.17 7.71 11.26
CA ALA A 26 8.92 7.67 12.70
C ALA A 26 8.01 6.51 13.17
N HIS A 27 7.25 5.89 12.25
CA HIS A 27 6.30 4.82 12.56
C HIS A 27 6.64 3.49 11.85
N LEU A 28 7.63 3.46 10.97
CA LEU A 28 7.97 2.25 10.20
C LEU A 28 8.38 1.11 11.14
N ASP A 29 9.22 1.41 12.13
CA ASP A 29 9.71 0.44 13.11
C ASP A 29 8.63 -0.02 14.12
N LEU A 30 7.46 0.62 14.14
CA LEU A 30 6.31 0.21 14.95
C LEU A 30 5.47 -0.87 14.24
N LEU A 31 5.66 -1.04 12.94
CA LEU A 31 5.01 -2.08 12.16
C LEU A 31 5.81 -3.38 12.25
N PRO A 32 5.14 -4.56 12.19
CA PRO A 32 5.85 -5.79 11.90
C PRO A 32 6.54 -5.67 10.53
N PRO A 33 7.68 -6.36 10.35
CA PRO A 33 8.31 -6.45 9.03
C PRO A 33 7.31 -7.03 8.02
N PRO A 34 7.40 -6.64 6.74
CA PRO A 34 6.57 -7.25 5.69
C PRO A 34 6.78 -8.77 5.67
N GLU A 35 5.71 -9.49 5.38
CA GLU A 35 5.81 -10.92 5.10
C GLU A 35 6.45 -11.13 3.72
N GLU A 36 7.08 -12.29 3.49
CA GLU A 36 7.73 -12.61 2.19
C GLU A 36 6.80 -12.38 0.99
N ARG A 37 5.51 -12.72 1.14
CA ARG A 37 4.51 -12.54 0.09
C ARG A 37 4.17 -11.06 -0.15
N GLU A 38 4.27 -10.22 0.88
CA GLU A 38 4.15 -8.77 0.73
C GLU A 38 5.34 -8.21 -0.04
N ASP A 39 6.56 -8.65 0.30
CA ASP A 39 7.79 -8.26 -0.41
C ASP A 39 7.75 -8.67 -1.90
N ASP A 40 7.32 -9.90 -2.21
CA ASP A 40 7.13 -10.35 -3.59
C ASP A 40 6.20 -9.42 -4.40
N MET A 41 5.17 -8.87 -3.76
CA MET A 41 4.26 -7.93 -4.39
C MET A 41 4.85 -6.52 -4.47
N LEU A 42 5.63 -6.10 -3.48
CA LEU A 42 6.32 -4.81 -3.45
C LEU A 42 7.44 -4.73 -4.49
N ASP A 43 8.14 -5.83 -4.78
CA ASP A 43 9.15 -5.91 -5.86
C ASP A 43 8.57 -5.55 -7.25
N MET A 44 7.26 -5.72 -7.39
CA MET A 44 6.51 -5.40 -8.58
C MET A 44 5.94 -3.97 -8.59
N ALA A 45 6.06 -3.24 -7.47
CA ALA A 45 5.54 -1.88 -7.31
C ALA A 45 6.47 -0.85 -7.98
N PRO A 46 5.91 0.16 -8.67
CA PRO A 46 6.71 1.27 -9.19
C PRO A 46 7.22 2.14 -8.03
N LEU A 47 8.41 2.74 -8.20
CA LEU A 47 8.99 3.70 -7.25
C LEU A 47 9.21 3.12 -5.83
N LEU A 48 9.50 1.82 -5.72
CA LEU A 48 9.78 1.17 -4.43
C LEU A 48 10.87 1.92 -3.63
N GLN A 49 10.60 2.10 -2.33
CA GLN A 49 11.48 2.72 -1.32
C GLN A 49 11.52 1.84 -0.06
N GLU A 50 12.51 2.05 0.81
CA GLU A 50 12.71 1.26 2.04
C GLU A 50 11.51 1.30 3.00
N ASN A 51 10.76 2.41 3.01
CA ASN A 51 9.56 2.57 3.83
C ASN A 51 8.26 2.19 3.09
N SER A 52 8.36 1.42 2.00
CA SER A 52 7.21 0.97 1.23
C SER A 52 6.48 -0.16 1.93
N ARG A 53 5.15 -0.09 1.93
CA ARG A 53 4.26 -1.13 2.43
C ARG A 53 3.04 -1.27 1.53
N LEU A 54 2.40 -2.42 1.57
CA LEU A 54 1.06 -2.57 1.03
C LEU A 54 0.06 -2.09 2.08
N GLY A 55 -0.63 -0.98 1.81
CA GLY A 55 -1.55 -0.38 2.76
C GLY A 55 -2.65 -1.35 3.23
N CYS A 56 -3.01 -2.35 2.42
CA CYS A 56 -3.98 -3.38 2.80
C CYS A 56 -3.48 -4.40 3.83
N GLN A 57 -2.16 -4.47 4.07
CA GLN A 57 -1.54 -5.35 5.07
C GLN A 57 -1.23 -4.60 6.38
N ILE A 58 -1.42 -3.29 6.43
CA ILE A 58 -1.20 -2.49 7.65
C ILE A 58 -2.46 -2.51 8.51
N VAL A 59 -2.34 -3.09 9.70
CA VAL A 59 -3.39 -3.01 10.73
C VAL A 59 -3.11 -1.79 11.60
N LEU A 60 -4.04 -0.83 11.63
CA LEU A 60 -3.92 0.34 12.50
C LEU A 60 -4.10 -0.04 13.97
N THR A 61 -3.14 0.36 14.79
CA THR A 61 -3.16 0.19 16.24
C THR A 61 -2.97 1.55 16.94
N PRO A 62 -3.28 1.68 18.25
CA PRO A 62 -3.07 2.94 18.98
C PRO A 62 -1.62 3.45 18.96
N GLU A 63 -0.64 2.57 18.79
CA GLU A 63 0.78 2.93 18.69
C GLU A 63 1.11 3.69 17.40
N LEU A 64 0.24 3.63 16.39
CA LEU A 64 0.37 4.33 15.11
C LEU A 64 -0.36 5.69 15.10
N GLU A 65 -0.73 6.22 16.27
CA GLU A 65 -1.34 7.54 16.38
C GLU A 65 -0.44 8.61 15.72
N GLY A 66 -0.97 9.32 14.73
CA GLY A 66 -0.22 10.34 13.98
C GLY A 66 0.61 9.81 12.81
N VAL A 67 0.47 8.54 12.44
CA VAL A 67 1.12 7.99 11.24
C VAL A 67 0.69 8.74 9.98
N GLU A 68 1.67 9.05 9.13
CA GLU A 68 1.44 9.63 7.81
C GLU A 68 1.74 8.61 6.72
N PHE A 69 0.90 8.60 5.68
CA PHE A 69 1.09 7.78 4.48
C PHE A 69 1.20 8.69 3.26
N ALA A 70 2.25 8.47 2.47
CA ALA A 70 2.40 9.12 1.17
C ALA A 70 2.10 8.13 0.04
N LEU A 71 1.43 8.59 -1.00
CA LEU A 71 1.13 7.77 -2.17
C LEU A 71 2.25 7.88 -3.21
N PRO A 72 2.66 6.79 -3.86
CA PRO A 72 3.49 6.85 -5.04
C PRO A 72 2.76 7.62 -6.16
N LYS A 73 3.52 8.30 -7.03
CA LYS A 73 2.94 9.10 -8.13
C LYS A 73 2.21 8.25 -9.18
N ILE A 74 2.52 6.96 -9.22
CA ILE A 74 1.96 5.98 -10.14
C ILE A 74 1.82 4.66 -9.41
N THR A 75 0.83 3.87 -9.80
CA THR A 75 0.53 2.52 -9.30
C THR A 75 0.46 1.60 -10.51
N ARG A 76 0.86 0.33 -10.36
CA ARG A 76 0.77 -0.65 -11.46
C ARG A 76 -0.57 -1.38 -11.37
N ASN A 77 -1.54 -0.92 -12.15
CA ASN A 77 -2.84 -1.58 -12.27
C ASN A 77 -2.91 -2.43 -13.57
N PHE A 78 -3.50 -3.62 -13.47
CA PHE A 78 -3.61 -4.61 -14.54
C PHE A 78 -4.99 -4.67 -15.21
N TYR A 79 -5.95 -3.78 -14.92
CA TYR A 79 -7.23 -3.81 -15.62
C TYR A 79 -7.05 -3.63 -17.14
N VAL A 80 -7.28 -4.71 -17.87
CA VAL A 80 -7.19 -4.77 -19.34
C VAL A 80 -8.37 -4.08 -20.04
N ASP A 81 -9.46 -3.85 -19.31
CA ASP A 81 -10.72 -3.35 -19.88
C ASP A 81 -10.97 -1.84 -19.63
N GLY A 82 -9.96 -1.10 -19.17
CA GLY A 82 -10.10 0.33 -18.84
C GLY A 82 -10.95 0.60 -17.59
N HIS A 83 -11.18 -0.41 -16.76
CA HIS A 83 -11.88 -0.27 -15.49
C HIS A 83 -11.02 0.52 -14.50
N ILE A 84 -11.53 1.65 -14.03
CA ILE A 84 -10.92 2.43 -12.93
C ILE A 84 -11.59 1.94 -11.64
N PRO A 85 -10.86 1.23 -10.75
CA PRO A 85 -11.43 0.76 -9.50
C PRO A 85 -11.86 1.96 -8.65
N LYS A 86 -12.95 1.80 -7.90
CA LYS A 86 -13.35 2.84 -6.94
C LYS A 86 -12.27 2.95 -5.86
N PRO A 87 -11.85 4.16 -5.47
CA PRO A 87 -10.93 4.34 -4.36
C PRO A 87 -11.50 3.74 -3.07
N HIS A 88 -10.63 3.16 -2.24
CA HIS A 88 -11.03 2.51 -0.98
C HIS A 88 -11.52 3.48 0.10
#